data_AF-A0A9W3PU49-F1
#
_entry.id   AF-A0A9W3PU49-F1
#
_cell.length_a   1.000
_cell.length_b   1.000
_cell.length_c   1.000
_cell.angle_alpha   90.00
_cell.angle_beta   90.00
_cell.angle_gamma   90.00
#
_symmetry.space_group_name_H-M   'P 1'
#
loop_
_entity.id
_entity.type
_entity.pdbx_description
1 polymer ?
#
loop_
_entity_poly.entity_id
_entity_poly.type
_entity_poly.pdbx_seq_one_letter_code
_entity_poly.pdbx_strand_id
1 'polypeptide(L)'
;MKNKFTRMIMLMVVMALSVTALAACGDNRDPKEVATAYFEDAKDGNAKDFGELFTPEAKKIVGFIGGNAELMKSINEDLKSYKIRKVEEKNEIATVTVDAVYKKDSKNDYKKVIVIELEKTDEGWKISKS
;
A
#
# COMPACT_ATOMS: atom_id res chain seq x y z
N MET A 1 3.72 16.49 32.28
CA MET A 1 4.31 16.13 30.97
C MET A 1 4.44 14.63 30.70
N LYS A 2 4.46 13.75 31.72
CA LYS A 2 4.58 12.29 31.53
C LYS A 2 3.49 11.67 30.62
N ASN A 3 2.23 12.10 30.75
CA ASN A 3 1.12 11.44 30.05
C ASN A 3 1.05 11.68 28.53
N LYS A 4 1.60 12.78 28.02
CA LYS A 4 1.55 13.07 26.57
C LYS A 4 2.57 12.23 25.79
N PHE A 5 3.77 12.08 26.35
CA PHE A 5 4.84 11.29 25.73
C PHE A 5 4.52 9.79 25.81
N THR A 6 4.03 9.31 26.96
CA THR A 6 3.57 7.93 27.10
C THR A 6 2.38 7.62 26.19
N ARG A 7 1.44 8.57 26.00
CA ARG A 7 0.31 8.39 25.07
C ARG A 7 0.75 8.38 23.60
N MET A 8 1.74 9.20 23.23
CA MET A 8 2.30 9.21 21.87
C MET A 8 3.07 7.91 21.58
N ILE A 9 3.87 7.42 22.53
CA ILE A 9 4.53 6.12 22.43
C ILE A 9 3.51 4.98 22.38
N MET A 10 2.47 5.01 23.22
CA MET A 10 1.42 4.00 23.22
C MET A 10 0.64 4.00 21.89
N LEU A 11 0.37 5.16 21.29
CA LEU A 11 -0.25 5.24 19.96
C LEU A 11 0.66 4.70 18.85
N MET A 12 1.97 4.99 18.90
CA MET A 12 2.94 4.41 17.96
C MET A 12 3.05 2.89 18.11
N VAL A 13 3.06 2.38 19.35
CA VAL A 13 3.11 0.93 19.63
C VAL A 13 1.81 0.24 19.20
N VAL A 14 0.65 0.85 19.41
CA VAL A 14 -0.64 0.32 18.93
C VAL A 14 -0.71 0.33 17.40
N MET A 15 -0.23 1.39 16.74
CA MET A 15 -0.11 1.40 15.27
C MET A 15 0.82 0.29 14.78
N ALA A 16 2.03 0.15 15.37
CA ALA A 16 2.97 -0.90 14.98
C ALA A 16 2.41 -2.32 15.21
N LEU A 17 1.68 -2.55 16.30
CA LEU A 17 1.02 -3.82 16.58
C LEU A 17 -0.17 -4.10 15.64
N SER A 18 -0.90 -3.08 15.21
CA SER A 18 -1.94 -3.24 14.19
C SER A 18 -1.36 -3.59 12.82
N VAL A 19 -0.17 -3.08 12.48
CA VAL A 19 0.53 -3.43 11.24
C VAL A 19 0.99 -4.89 11.25
N THR A 20 1.43 -5.42 12.40
CA THR A 20 1.78 -6.85 12.50
C THR A 20 0.58 -7.80 12.43
N ALA A 21 -0.61 -7.34 12.79
CA ALA A 21 -1.84 -8.15 12.66
C ALA A 21 -2.33 -8.24 11.20
N LEU A 22 -2.03 -7.23 10.36
CA LEU A 22 -2.41 -7.24 8.93
C LEU A 22 -1.69 -8.34 8.13
N ALA A 23 -0.50 -8.77 8.55
CA ALA A 23 0.23 -9.90 7.93
C ALA A 23 -0.39 -11.27 8.29
N ALA A 24 -1.12 -11.36 9.41
CA ALA A 24 -1.75 -12.60 9.88
C ALA A 24 -3.22 -12.77 9.41
N CYS A 25 -3.83 -11.73 8.84
CA CYS A 25 -5.13 -11.79 8.17
C CYS A 25 -4.94 -11.82 6.64
N GLY A 26 -4.32 -12.87 6.12
CA GLY A 26 -3.95 -13.00 4.71
C GLY A 26 -5.14 -13.04 3.73
N ASP A 27 -6.33 -13.45 4.19
CA ASP A 27 -7.41 -13.86 3.27
C ASP A 27 -8.63 -12.93 3.26
N ASN A 28 -8.66 -11.84 4.03
CA ASN A 28 -9.87 -11.02 4.20
C ASN A 28 -9.64 -9.50 4.23
N ARG A 29 -8.50 -9.04 3.68
CA ARG A 29 -8.22 -7.60 3.60
C ARG A 29 -9.26 -6.90 2.74
N ASP A 30 -9.79 -5.79 3.22
CA ASP A 30 -10.63 -4.93 2.39
C ASP A 30 -9.77 -4.19 1.32
N PRO A 31 -10.37 -3.60 0.26
CA PRO A 31 -9.61 -2.93 -0.78
C PRO A 31 -8.70 -1.80 -0.26
N LYS A 32 -9.11 -1.12 0.82
CA LYS A 32 -8.34 -0.04 1.45
C LYS A 32 -7.10 -0.60 2.13
N GLU A 33 -7.22 -1.74 2.82
CA GLU A 33 -6.12 -2.44 3.48
C GLU A 33 -5.11 -2.98 2.46
N VAL A 34 -5.57 -3.53 1.34
CA VAL A 34 -4.68 -3.96 0.24
C VAL A 34 -3.91 -2.77 -0.35
N ALA A 35 -4.59 -1.66 -0.62
CA ALA A 35 -3.93 -0.44 -1.10
C ALA A 35 -2.96 0.16 -0.07
N THR A 36 -3.25 0.03 1.23
CA THR A 36 -2.33 0.46 2.30
C THR A 36 -1.09 -0.42 2.32
N ALA A 37 -1.27 -1.74 2.26
CA ALA A 37 -0.16 -2.70 2.20
C ALA A 37 0.75 -2.45 0.99
N TYR A 38 0.21 -2.07 -0.16
CA TYR A 38 1.01 -1.71 -1.35
C TYR A 38 2.06 -0.63 -1.07
N PHE A 39 1.72 0.42 -0.32
CA PHE A 39 2.69 1.47 0.02
C PHE A 39 3.60 1.08 1.19
N GLU A 40 3.07 0.43 2.23
CA GLU A 40 3.87 0.05 3.39
C GLU A 40 4.85 -1.09 3.08
N ASP A 41 4.43 -2.13 2.35
CA ASP A 41 5.32 -3.23 1.95
C ASP A 41 6.42 -2.73 1.00
N ALA A 42 6.11 -1.78 0.12
CA ALA A 42 7.09 -1.14 -0.75
C ALA A 42 8.13 -0.32 0.03
N LYS A 43 7.70 0.35 1.11
CA LYS A 43 8.55 1.13 2.00
C LYS A 43 9.43 0.24 2.88
N ASP A 44 8.88 -0.85 3.40
CA ASP A 44 9.57 -1.81 4.24
C ASP A 44 10.48 -2.77 3.43
N GLY A 45 10.35 -2.75 2.10
CA GLY A 45 11.15 -3.57 1.19
C GLY A 45 10.75 -5.06 1.21
N ASN A 46 9.52 -5.36 1.62
CA ASN A 46 9.04 -6.73 1.76
C ASN A 46 8.58 -7.29 0.39
N ALA A 47 9.55 -7.67 -0.45
CA ALA A 47 9.30 -8.10 -1.83
C ALA A 47 8.37 -9.32 -1.96
N LYS A 48 8.35 -10.19 -0.94
CA LYS A 48 7.51 -11.39 -0.93
C LYS A 48 6.05 -10.99 -0.71
N ASP A 49 5.76 -10.32 0.40
CA ASP A 49 4.39 -9.98 0.76
C ASP A 49 3.80 -8.95 -0.21
N PHE A 50 4.64 -8.03 -0.71
CA PHE A 50 4.26 -7.11 -1.78
C PHE A 50 3.79 -7.84 -3.04
N GLY A 51 4.50 -8.91 -3.44
CA GLY A 51 4.12 -9.73 -4.58
C GLY A 51 2.76 -10.38 -4.41
N GLU A 52 2.41 -10.80 -3.19
CA GLU A 52 1.14 -11.45 -2.90
C GLU A 52 -0.07 -10.52 -2.96
N LEU A 53 0.14 -9.21 -3.06
CA LEU A 53 -0.93 -8.25 -3.29
C LEU A 53 -1.52 -8.33 -4.70
N PHE A 54 -0.81 -8.90 -5.67
CA PHE A 54 -1.17 -8.85 -7.08
C PHE A 54 -1.89 -10.10 -7.58
N THR A 55 -2.79 -9.92 -8.57
CA THR A 55 -3.32 -11.04 -9.35
C THR A 55 -2.20 -11.75 -10.14
N PRO A 56 -2.36 -13.02 -10.54
CA PRO A 56 -1.37 -13.71 -11.37
C PRO A 56 -1.03 -12.96 -12.66
N GLU A 57 -2.02 -12.30 -13.27
CA GLU A 57 -1.88 -11.49 -14.48
C GLU A 57 -1.04 -10.24 -14.20
N ALA A 58 -1.32 -9.52 -13.12
CA ALA A 58 -0.54 -8.37 -12.73
C ALA A 58 0.90 -8.75 -12.33
N LYS A 59 1.11 -9.89 -11.65
CA LYS A 59 2.45 -10.44 -11.34
C LYS A 59 3.30 -10.61 -12.62
N LYS A 60 2.71 -11.04 -13.74
CA LYS A 60 3.42 -11.14 -15.04
C LYS A 60 3.91 -9.77 -15.53
N ILE A 61 3.05 -8.75 -15.45
CA ILE A 61 3.40 -7.36 -15.84
C ILE A 61 4.50 -6.81 -14.94
N VAL A 62 4.39 -7.02 -13.63
CA VAL A 62 5.43 -6.62 -12.66
C VAL A 62 6.76 -7.29 -13.00
N GLY A 63 6.75 -8.56 -13.43
CA GLY A 63 7.94 -9.26 -13.93
C GLY A 63 8.62 -8.56 -15.11
N PHE A 64 7.85 -8.01 -16.07
CA PHE A 64 8.40 -7.31 -17.24
C PHE A 64 9.10 -5.99 -16.90
N ILE A 65 8.71 -5.32 -15.82
CA ILE A 65 9.28 -4.03 -15.39
C ILE A 65 10.46 -4.17 -14.42
N GLY A 66 10.99 -5.39 -14.23
CA GLY A 66 12.10 -5.65 -13.31
C GLY A 66 11.69 -6.32 -11.99
N GLY A 67 10.42 -6.71 -11.85
CA GLY A 67 9.91 -7.45 -10.69
C GLY A 67 9.53 -6.57 -9.50
N ASN A 68 9.13 -7.21 -8.41
CA ASN A 68 8.63 -6.55 -7.20
C ASN A 68 9.65 -5.54 -6.63
N ALA A 69 10.94 -5.88 -6.64
CA ALA A 69 11.99 -5.01 -6.09
C ALA A 69 12.07 -3.67 -6.83
N GLU A 70 12.05 -3.68 -8.16
CA GLU A 70 12.12 -2.45 -8.96
C GLU A 70 10.84 -1.63 -8.84
N LEU A 71 9.68 -2.30 -8.81
CA LEU A 71 8.40 -1.63 -8.60
C LEU A 71 8.32 -0.96 -7.22
N MET A 72 8.66 -1.67 -6.14
CA MET A 72 8.68 -1.13 -4.78
C MET A 72 9.64 0.07 -4.67
N LYS A 73 10.82 -0.05 -5.28
CA LYS A 73 11.77 1.06 -5.35
C LYS A 73 11.14 2.27 -6.03
N SER A 74 10.49 2.10 -7.19
CA SER A 74 9.82 3.20 -7.89
C SER A 74 8.66 3.83 -7.10
N ILE A 75 7.91 3.02 -6.34
CA ILE A 75 6.81 3.51 -5.49
C ILE A 75 7.35 4.35 -4.34
N ASN A 76 8.40 3.88 -3.68
CA ASN A 76 8.96 4.49 -2.47
C ASN A 76 10.00 5.59 -2.78
N GLU A 77 10.56 5.61 -3.98
CA GLU A 77 11.50 6.63 -4.42
C GLU A 77 10.85 8.01 -4.27
N ASP A 78 11.45 8.82 -3.39
CA ASP A 78 11.00 10.16 -3.05
C ASP A 78 9.57 10.26 -2.46
N LEU A 79 8.90 9.16 -2.13
CA LEU A 79 7.58 9.21 -1.50
C LEU A 79 7.66 9.81 -0.10
N LYS A 80 6.99 10.95 0.13
CA LYS A 80 6.93 11.62 1.45
C LYS A 80 5.71 11.18 2.25
N SER A 81 4.56 11.07 1.59
CA SER A 81 3.30 10.69 2.23
C SER A 81 2.28 10.29 1.19
N TYR A 82 1.31 9.47 1.59
CA TYR A 82 0.12 9.18 0.79
C TYR A 82 -1.13 9.26 1.66
N LYS A 83 -2.27 9.46 1.02
CA LYS A 83 -3.58 9.42 1.67
C LYS A 83 -4.60 8.77 0.76
N ILE A 84 -5.27 7.74 1.25
CA ILE A 84 -6.42 7.17 0.56
C ILE A 84 -7.55 8.20 0.55
N ARG A 85 -7.96 8.61 -0.64
CA ARG A 85 -8.98 9.63 -0.88
C ARG A 85 -10.38 9.01 -0.97
N LYS A 86 -10.51 7.92 -1.72
CA LYS A 86 -11.79 7.28 -2.01
C LYS A 86 -11.59 5.79 -2.28
N VAL A 87 -12.55 4.99 -1.85
CA VAL A 87 -12.69 3.57 -2.20
C VAL A 87 -14.06 3.39 -2.82
N GLU A 88 -14.11 2.76 -3.99
CA GLU A 88 -15.34 2.42 -4.69
C GLU A 88 -15.34 0.93 -4.94
N GLU A 89 -16.31 0.22 -4.38
CA GLU A 89 -16.51 -1.22 -4.58
C GLU A 89 -17.75 -1.42 -5.43
N LYS A 90 -17.63 -2.23 -6.49
CA LYS A 90 -18.72 -2.60 -7.36
C LYS A 90 -18.55 -4.06 -7.78
N ASN A 91 -19.35 -4.93 -7.18
CA ASN A 91 -19.28 -6.38 -7.37
C ASN A 91 -17.89 -6.91 -7.00
N GLU A 92 -17.23 -7.60 -7.92
CA GLU A 92 -15.91 -8.20 -7.75
C GLU A 92 -14.77 -7.26 -8.16
N ILE A 93 -15.06 -5.97 -8.34
CA ILE A 93 -14.07 -4.95 -8.70
C ILE A 93 -14.10 -3.84 -7.65
N ALA A 94 -12.93 -3.37 -7.25
CA ALA A 94 -12.78 -2.19 -6.44
C ALA A 94 -11.76 -1.21 -7.05
N THR A 95 -11.93 0.07 -6.77
CA THR A 95 -11.00 1.12 -7.16
C THR A 95 -10.65 1.96 -5.95
N VAL A 96 -9.35 2.09 -5.67
CA VAL A 96 -8.83 2.92 -4.60
C VAL A 96 -8.08 4.10 -5.21
N THR A 97 -8.56 5.31 -4.92
CA THR A 97 -7.89 6.56 -5.32
C THR A 97 -7.01 7.05 -4.18
N VAL A 98 -5.74 7.28 -4.46
CA VAL A 98 -4.74 7.70 -3.49
C VAL A 98 -4.10 9.02 -3.92
N ASP A 99 -4.09 10.00 -3.02
CA ASP A 99 -3.31 11.22 -3.19
C ASP A 99 -1.90 10.97 -2.62
N ALA A 100 -0.89 10.85 -3.48
CA ALA A 100 0.50 10.66 -3.11
C ALA A 100 1.31 11.95 -3.28
N VAL A 101 2.24 12.18 -2.36
CA VAL A 101 3.14 13.33 -2.35
C VAL A 101 4.56 12.82 -2.43
N TYR A 102 5.22 13.15 -3.53
CA TYR A 102 6.61 12.84 -3.81
C TYR A 102 7.48 14.08 -3.63
N LYS A 103 8.74 13.89 -3.25
CA LYS A 103 9.75 14.93 -3.32
C LYS A 103 10.16 15.10 -4.78
N LYS A 104 10.17 16.33 -5.28
CA LYS A 104 10.69 16.64 -6.62
C LYS A 104 12.11 17.18 -6.53
N ASP A 105 12.33 18.09 -5.58
CA ASP A 105 13.62 18.67 -5.24
C ASP A 105 13.61 19.10 -3.77
N SER A 106 14.68 19.73 -3.29
CA SER A 106 14.80 20.15 -1.88
C SER A 106 13.77 21.20 -1.43
N LYS A 107 13.04 21.82 -2.36
CA LYS A 107 12.11 22.93 -2.11
C LYS A 107 10.68 22.64 -2.57
N ASN A 108 10.48 21.68 -3.48
CA ASN A 108 9.19 21.40 -4.09
C ASN A 108 8.73 19.95 -3.91
N ASP A 109 7.44 19.82 -3.65
CA ASP A 109 6.74 18.54 -3.61
C ASP A 109 5.90 18.38 -4.90
N TYR A 110 5.87 17.16 -5.42
CA TYR A 110 5.04 16.74 -6.54
C TYR A 110 3.87 15.91 -6.03
N LYS A 111 2.63 16.31 -6.39
CA LYS A 111 1.43 15.58 -6.02
C LYS A 111 0.97 14.73 -7.20
N LYS A 112 0.71 13.46 -6.95
CA LYS A 112 0.20 12.50 -7.95
C LYS A 112 -1.06 11.84 -7.40
N VAL A 113 -2.08 11.72 -8.23
CA VAL A 113 -3.22 10.86 -7.95
C VAL A 113 -2.91 9.49 -8.54
N ILE A 114 -2.93 8.46 -7.69
CA ILE A 114 -2.73 7.06 -8.07
C ILE A 114 -4.08 6.36 -7.98
N VAL A 115 -4.39 5.53 -8.96
CA VAL A 115 -5.61 4.73 -9.01
C VAL A 115 -5.21 3.26 -9.00
N ILE A 116 -5.56 2.57 -7.93
CA ILE A 116 -5.31 1.13 -7.77
C ILE A 116 -6.63 0.42 -8.06
N GLU A 117 -6.63 -0.44 -9.08
CA GLU A 117 -7.75 -1.31 -9.43
C GLU A 117 -7.50 -2.68 -8.79
N LEU A 118 -8.53 -3.20 -8.14
CA LEU A 118 -8.52 -4.49 -7.46
C LEU A 118 -9.64 -5.38 -7.97
N GLU A 119 -9.37 -6.66 -7.97
CA GLU A 119 -10.31 -7.73 -8.29
C GLU A 119 -10.47 -8.65 -7.08
N LYS A 120 -11.69 -9.13 -6.85
CA LYS A 120 -11.97 -10.11 -5.80
C LYS A 120 -11.67 -11.50 -6.34
N THR A 121 -10.76 -12.21 -5.68
CA THR A 121 -10.41 -13.59 -5.98
C THR A 121 -10.83 -14.52 -4.84
N ASP A 122 -10.61 -15.83 -5.00
CA ASP A 122 -10.81 -16.81 -3.94
C ASP A 122 -9.88 -16.57 -2.73
N GLU A 123 -8.80 -15.81 -2.91
CA GLU A 123 -7.82 -15.41 -1.88
C GLU A 123 -8.09 -14.00 -1.31
N GLY A 124 -9.23 -13.40 -1.64
CA GLY A 124 -9.59 -12.04 -1.25
C GLY A 124 -9.28 -10.99 -2.32
N TRP A 125 -9.19 -9.73 -1.92
CA TRP A 125 -8.93 -8.63 -2.85
C TRP A 125 -7.46 -8.60 -3.29
N LYS A 126 -7.22 -8.54 -4.60
CA LYS A 126 -5.89 -8.48 -5.21
C LYS A 126 -5.81 -7.33 -6.22
N ILE A 127 -4.65 -6.70 -6.32
CA ILE A 127 -4.34 -5.63 -7.28
C ILE A 127 -4.25 -6.24 -8.68
N SER A 128 -5.12 -5.79 -9.58
CA SER A 128 -5.04 -6.10 -11.01
C SER A 128 -4.28 -5.01 -11.78
N LYS A 129 -4.26 -3.77 -11.27
CA LYS A 129 -3.55 -2.64 -11.88
C LYS A 129 -3.27 -1.51 -10.89
N SER A 130 -2.14 -0.81 -11.05
CA SER A 130 -1.71 0.32 -10.20
C SER A 130 -0.85 1.31 -10.97
#